data_AF-A0A958GBA5-F1
#
_entry.id   AF-A0A958GBA5-F1
#
_cell.length_a   1.000
_cell.length_b   1.000
_cell.length_c   1.000
_cell.angle_alpha   90.00
_cell.angle_beta   90.00
_cell.angle_gamma   90.00
#
_symmetry.space_group_name_H-M   'P 1'
#
loop_
_entity.id
_entity.type
_entity.pdbx_description
1 polymer ?
#
loop_
_entity_poly.entity_id
_entity_poly.type
_entity_poly.pdbx_seq_one_letter_code
_entity_poly.pdbx_strand_id
1 'polypeptide(L)'
;MKRNTLIFIILLALISAFGNGAAAQTDQIGFSYEITKNGGNTLKLTLTAHVSGKDMWLGVSLYPPNVTNTLEEGKHLSFSIKQGVTVKEIVVDPEYLNGTFEAAVWLRKLEKKDCAEDDAVCNKLGYKLDGMTAYIWAYLVSP
;
A
#
# COMPACT_ATOMS: atom_id res chain seq x y z
N MET A 1 -65.77 2.58 -16.46
CA MET A 1 -64.71 2.64 -15.44
C MET A 1 -63.62 1.60 -15.72
N LYS A 2 -62.76 1.78 -16.73
CA LYS A 2 -61.59 0.91 -16.97
C LYS A 2 -60.59 1.67 -17.84
N ARG A 3 -59.68 2.42 -17.21
CA ARG A 3 -58.52 3.08 -17.82
C ARG A 3 -57.89 3.88 -16.68
N ASN A 4 -56.78 3.41 -16.12
CA ASN A 4 -55.76 4.19 -15.38
C ASN A 4 -54.80 3.35 -14.52
N THR A 5 -54.90 2.02 -14.53
CA THR A 5 -53.99 1.17 -13.71
C THR A 5 -52.68 0.80 -14.41
N LEU A 6 -52.56 0.99 -15.73
CA LEU A 6 -51.39 0.52 -16.49
C LEU A 6 -50.17 1.45 -16.43
N ILE A 7 -50.34 2.73 -16.07
CA ILE A 7 -49.27 3.74 -16.13
C ILE A 7 -48.37 3.69 -14.89
N PHE A 8 -48.87 3.20 -13.76
CA PHE A 8 -48.10 3.14 -12.51
C PHE A 8 -47.04 2.02 -12.46
N ILE A 9 -47.21 0.95 -13.24
CA ILE A 9 -46.31 -0.22 -13.21
C ILE A 9 -45.03 0.04 -14.03
N ILE A 10 -45.09 0.87 -15.07
CA ILE A 10 -43.94 1.16 -15.94
C ILE A 10 -42.96 2.14 -15.26
N LEU A 11 -43.42 3.02 -14.37
CA LEU A 11 -42.54 3.95 -13.65
C LEU A 11 -41.70 3.26 -12.56
N LEU A 12 -42.20 2.15 -11.98
CA LEU A 12 -41.49 1.45 -10.90
C LEU A 12 -40.35 0.55 -11.41
N ALA A 13 -40.38 0.14 -12.68
CA ALA A 13 -39.34 -0.69 -13.29
C ALA A 13 -38.09 0.12 -13.72
N LEU A 14 -38.18 1.45 -13.83
CA LEU A 14 -37.07 2.33 -14.21
C LEU A 14 -36.17 2.71 -13.02
N ILE A 15 -36.61 2.51 -11.77
CA ILE A 15 -35.82 2.87 -10.58
C ILE A 15 -34.87 1.73 -10.17
N SER A 16 -35.17 0.47 -10.53
CA SER A 16 -34.33 -0.69 -10.23
C SER A 16 -33.10 -0.86 -11.13
N ALA A 17 -32.95 -0.06 -12.20
CA ALA A 17 -31.82 -0.18 -13.13
C ALA A 17 -30.55 0.59 -12.70
N PHE A 18 -30.62 1.41 -11.64
CA PHE A 18 -29.49 2.26 -11.19
C PHE A 18 -28.78 1.72 -9.94
N GLY A 19 -29.07 0.50 -9.53
CA GLY A 19 -28.60 -0.09 -8.27
C GLY A 19 -27.38 -0.99 -8.33
N ASN A 20 -26.61 -1.03 -9.42
CA ASN A 20 -25.28 -1.65 -9.40
C ASN A 20 -24.25 -0.58 -9.02
N GLY A 21 -24.33 -0.10 -7.78
CA GLY A 21 -23.20 0.57 -7.17
C GLY A 21 -22.05 -0.42 -7.15
N ALA A 22 -21.10 -0.27 -8.08
CA ALA A 22 -19.82 -0.93 -7.98
C ALA A 22 -19.29 -0.59 -6.58
N ALA A 23 -19.27 -1.58 -5.69
CA ALA A 23 -18.67 -1.39 -4.38
C ALA A 23 -17.27 -0.84 -4.64
N ALA A 24 -16.99 0.38 -4.16
CA ALA A 24 -15.68 0.98 -4.28
C ALA A 24 -14.71 0.04 -3.55
N GLN A 25 -14.02 -0.80 -4.31
CA GLN A 25 -13.08 -1.75 -3.77
C GLN A 25 -11.85 -0.94 -3.35
N THR A 26 -11.78 -0.58 -2.08
CA THR A 26 -10.70 0.21 -1.51
C THR A 26 -9.46 -0.68 -1.38
N ASP A 27 -8.32 -0.22 -1.90
CA ASP A 27 -7.03 -0.84 -1.61
C ASP A 27 -6.76 -0.79 -0.10
N GLN A 28 -6.20 -1.86 0.45
CA GLN A 28 -5.93 -2.00 1.88
C GLN A 28 -4.54 -2.58 2.10
N ILE A 29 -3.92 -2.15 3.20
CA ILE A 29 -2.66 -2.72 3.67
C ILE A 29 -2.78 -3.07 5.15
N GLY A 30 -2.33 -4.27 5.49
CA GLY A 30 -2.17 -4.75 6.86
C GLY A 30 -0.75 -5.21 7.10
N PHE A 31 -0.38 -5.30 8.37
CA PHE A 31 0.95 -5.77 8.77
C PHE A 31 0.87 -6.67 9.99
N SER A 32 1.86 -7.53 10.12
CA SER A 32 2.19 -8.27 11.32
C SER A 32 3.71 -8.41 11.37
N TYR A 33 4.26 -8.75 12.53
CA TYR A 33 5.68 -9.07 12.64
C TYR A 33 5.89 -10.25 13.59
N GLU A 34 6.96 -10.98 13.35
CA GLU A 34 7.39 -12.15 14.12
C GLU A 34 8.85 -11.98 14.52
N ILE A 35 9.19 -12.34 15.75
CA ILE A 35 10.58 -12.36 16.22
C ILE A 35 11.01 -13.81 16.40
N THR A 36 11.94 -14.25 15.56
CA THR A 36 12.50 -15.60 15.64
C THR A 36 13.83 -15.56 16.40
N LYS A 37 13.99 -16.40 17.43
CA LYS A 37 15.16 -16.42 18.33
C LYS A 37 16.24 -17.46 17.98
N ASN A 38 16.17 -18.13 16.83
CA ASN A 38 17.11 -19.21 16.48
C ASN A 38 18.46 -18.63 16.01
N GLY A 39 19.39 -18.43 16.94
CA GLY A 39 20.77 -18.00 16.68
C GLY A 39 21.01 -16.48 16.69
N GLY A 40 19.96 -15.70 16.95
CA GLY A 40 19.95 -14.24 17.04
C GLY A 40 18.50 -13.73 17.18
N ASN A 41 18.31 -12.44 17.47
CA ASN A 41 16.99 -11.80 17.43
C ASN A 41 16.70 -11.34 16.00
N THR A 42 16.18 -12.24 15.16
CA THR A 42 15.76 -11.86 13.80
C THR A 42 14.31 -11.42 13.84
N LEU A 43 14.06 -10.14 13.58
CA LEU A 43 12.71 -9.60 13.40
C LEU A 43 12.32 -9.75 11.92
N LYS A 44 11.14 -10.33 11.67
CA LYS A 44 10.55 -10.51 10.35
C LYS A 44 9.26 -9.71 10.27
N LEU A 45 9.22 -8.74 9.37
CA LEU A 45 8.04 -7.94 9.06
C LEU A 45 7.25 -8.61 7.93
N THR A 46 5.97 -8.88 8.15
CA THR A 46 5.06 -9.45 7.16
C THR A 46 3.99 -8.42 6.79
N LEU A 47 3.99 -8.00 5.53
CA LEU A 47 3.03 -7.05 4.97
C LEU A 47 2.03 -7.80 4.09
N THR A 48 0.75 -7.53 4.28
CA THR A 48 -0.33 -8.06 3.44
C THR A 48 -1.02 -6.90 2.75
N ALA A 49 -1.01 -6.87 1.42
CA ALA A 49 -1.68 -5.86 0.62
C ALA A 49 -2.84 -6.50 -0.16
N HIS A 50 -4.01 -5.86 -0.11
CA HIS A 50 -5.17 -6.18 -0.92
C HIS A 50 -5.36 -5.06 -1.92
N VAL A 51 -5.15 -5.33 -3.20
CA VAL A 51 -5.14 -4.28 -4.23
C VAL A 51 -6.09 -4.59 -5.38
N SER A 52 -6.79 -3.55 -5.81
CA SER A 52 -7.80 -3.59 -6.87
C SER A 52 -7.19 -3.38 -8.27
N GLY A 53 -6.09 -2.63 -8.35
CA GLY A 53 -5.39 -2.30 -9.59
C GLY A 53 -4.42 -3.38 -10.08
N LYS A 54 -4.07 -3.29 -11.36
CA LYS A 54 -2.96 -4.05 -11.98
C LYS A 54 -1.68 -3.21 -11.91
N ASP A 55 -0.53 -3.90 -11.87
CA ASP A 55 0.80 -3.28 -11.96
C ASP A 55 1.10 -2.21 -10.90
N MET A 56 0.57 -2.41 -9.69
CA MET A 56 0.81 -1.54 -8.53
C MET A 56 2.14 -1.88 -7.85
N TRP A 57 2.55 -1.02 -6.93
CA TRP A 57 3.82 -1.13 -6.22
C TRP A 57 3.62 -1.08 -4.72
N LEU A 58 4.29 -1.96 -3.98
CA LEU A 58 4.45 -1.86 -2.54
C LEU A 58 5.79 -1.17 -2.25
N GLY A 59 5.74 0.02 -1.67
CA GLY A 59 6.90 0.72 -1.11
C GLY A 59 7.00 0.43 0.38
N VAL A 60 8.21 0.18 0.87
CA VAL A 60 8.49 -0.02 2.29
C VAL A 60 9.74 0.77 2.67
N SER A 61 9.67 1.51 3.76
CA SER A 61 10.82 2.20 4.35
C SER A 61 11.02 1.72 5.77
N LEU A 62 12.25 1.36 6.14
CA LEU A 62 12.64 1.08 7.52
C LEU A 62 13.54 2.21 8.01
N TYR A 63 13.31 2.68 9.24
CA TYR A 63 14.04 3.79 9.83
C TYR A 63 14.61 3.42 11.20
N PRO A 64 15.86 3.81 11.51
CA PRO A 64 16.45 3.58 12.83
C PRO A 64 15.77 4.43 13.92
N PRO A 65 15.95 4.11 15.23
CA PRO A 65 15.29 4.78 16.36
C PRO A 65 15.52 6.30 16.47
N ASN A 66 16.60 6.83 15.89
CA ASN A 66 17.00 8.24 15.98
C ASN A 66 17.18 8.88 14.60
N VAL A 67 16.38 8.46 13.61
CA VAL A 67 16.44 9.00 12.26
C VAL A 67 16.24 10.52 12.24
N THR A 68 17.11 11.25 11.54
CA THR A 68 16.98 12.70 11.35
C THR A 68 16.74 13.06 9.89
N ASN A 69 17.29 12.26 8.97
CA ASN A 69 17.08 12.34 7.55
C ASN A 69 16.58 10.99 7.02
N THR A 70 15.27 10.89 6.85
CA THR A 70 14.59 9.65 6.45
C THR A 70 15.05 9.13 5.09
N LEU A 71 15.41 10.01 4.15
CA LEU A 71 15.83 9.61 2.80
C LEU A 71 17.27 9.05 2.77
N GLU A 72 18.15 9.55 3.64
CA GLU A 72 19.55 9.15 3.66
C GLU A 72 19.82 7.96 4.58
N GLU A 73 19.12 7.90 5.72
CA GLU A 73 19.32 6.91 6.77
C GLU A 73 18.32 5.73 6.68
N GLY A 74 17.29 5.86 5.84
CA GLY A 74 16.26 4.84 5.67
C GLY A 74 16.65 3.74 4.68
N LYS A 75 16.21 2.51 4.96
CA LYS A 75 16.21 1.43 3.96
C LYS A 75 14.92 1.44 3.19
N HIS A 76 14.99 1.83 1.92
CA HIS A 76 13.84 1.94 1.02
C HIS A 76 13.77 0.76 0.05
N LEU A 77 12.67 0.02 0.10
CA LEU A 77 12.39 -1.15 -0.71
C LEU A 77 11.15 -0.89 -1.57
N SER A 78 11.14 -1.44 -2.77
CA SER A 78 9.95 -1.43 -3.63
C SER A 78 9.75 -2.79 -4.30
N PHE A 79 8.49 -3.21 -4.38
CA PHE A 79 8.10 -4.49 -4.97
C PHE A 79 6.93 -4.27 -5.90
N SER A 80 6.99 -4.85 -7.11
CA SER A 80 5.79 -4.95 -7.94
C SER A 80 4.83 -5.95 -7.31
N ILE A 81 3.55 -5.58 -7.28
CA ILE A 81 2.47 -6.41 -6.73
C ILE A 81 1.35 -6.57 -7.75
N LYS A 82 0.78 -7.76 -7.78
CA LYS A 82 -0.33 -8.10 -8.69
C LYS A 82 -1.66 -7.79 -8.03
N GLN A 83 -2.68 -7.60 -8.86
CA GLN A 83 -4.07 -7.51 -8.42
C GLN A 83 -4.45 -8.67 -7.48
N GLY A 84 -5.20 -8.37 -6.42
CA GLY A 84 -5.60 -9.34 -5.41
C GLY A 84 -4.78 -9.21 -4.13
N VAL A 85 -4.44 -10.34 -3.51
CA VAL A 85 -3.72 -10.39 -2.23
C VAL A 85 -2.25 -10.67 -2.48
N THR A 86 -1.37 -9.83 -1.93
CA THR A 86 0.08 -10.05 -1.92
C THR A 86 0.60 -10.06 -0.50
N VAL A 87 1.42 -11.06 -0.16
CA VAL A 87 2.15 -11.13 1.11
C VAL A 87 3.64 -10.92 0.85
N LYS A 88 4.27 -10.02 1.59
CA LYS A 88 5.72 -9.78 1.55
C LYS A 88 6.33 -9.91 2.92
N GLU A 89 7.43 -10.64 2.96
CA GLU A 89 8.20 -10.89 4.16
C GLU A 89 9.55 -10.17 4.04
N ILE A 90 9.89 -9.37 5.03
CA ILE A 90 11.09 -8.55 5.06
C ILE A 90 11.84 -8.88 6.34
N VAL A 91 13.07 -9.36 6.20
CA VAL A 91 13.98 -9.49 7.33
C VAL A 91 14.44 -8.08 7.72
N VAL A 92 14.21 -7.72 8.98
CA VAL A 92 14.62 -6.43 9.53
C VAL A 92 16.04 -6.56 10.06
N ASP A 93 16.95 -5.79 9.48
CA ASP A 93 18.34 -5.77 9.92
C ASP A 93 18.45 -5.16 11.34
N PRO A 94 19.44 -5.58 12.16
CA PRO A 94 19.56 -5.12 13.54
C PRO A 94 19.56 -3.60 13.75
N GLU A 95 20.07 -2.83 12.78
CA GLU A 95 20.12 -1.37 12.84
C GLU A 95 18.73 -0.68 12.81
N TYR A 96 17.71 -1.36 12.29
CA TYR A 96 16.34 -0.85 12.23
C TYR A 96 15.47 -1.37 13.39
N LEU A 97 16.01 -2.21 14.29
CA LEU A 97 15.29 -2.66 15.48
C LEU A 97 15.00 -1.48 16.41
N ASN A 98 13.83 -1.49 17.04
CA ASN A 98 13.30 -0.39 17.86
C ASN A 98 13.09 0.92 17.10
N GLY A 99 13.17 0.85 15.76
CA GLY A 99 12.91 1.94 14.86
C GLY A 99 11.44 2.04 14.45
N THR A 100 11.21 2.61 13.27
CA THR A 100 9.89 2.71 12.67
C THR A 100 9.90 2.15 11.25
N PHE A 101 8.72 1.84 10.73
CA PHE A 101 8.57 1.54 9.32
C PHE A 101 7.37 2.27 8.72
N GLU A 102 7.46 2.51 7.42
CA GLU A 102 6.34 2.90 6.57
C GLU A 102 6.14 1.85 5.49
N ALA A 103 4.89 1.57 5.16
CA ALA A 103 4.55 0.79 3.98
C ALA A 103 3.36 1.42 3.27
N ALA A 104 3.42 1.48 1.95
CA ALA A 104 2.35 2.04 1.14
C ALA A 104 2.19 1.31 -0.19
N VAL A 105 0.96 1.31 -0.67
CA VAL A 105 0.62 0.88 -2.02
C VAL A 105 0.58 2.10 -2.93
N TRP A 106 1.21 1.98 -4.08
CA TRP A 106 1.38 3.04 -5.06
C TRP A 106 0.91 2.57 -6.43
N LEU A 107 0.30 3.48 -7.19
CA LEU A 107 -0.19 3.19 -8.54
C LEU A 107 0.94 2.99 -9.55
N ARG A 108 2.09 3.64 -9.35
CA ARG A 108 3.19 3.62 -10.32
C ARG A 108 4.55 3.84 -9.68
N LYS A 109 5.58 3.35 -10.38
CA LYS A 109 6.98 3.68 -10.18
C LYS A 109 7.47 4.49 -11.38
N LEU A 110 7.93 5.71 -11.11
CA LEU A 110 8.57 6.58 -12.08
C LEU A 110 10.07 6.31 -12.03
N GLU A 111 10.64 5.89 -13.15
CA GLU A 111 12.09 5.70 -13.27
C GLU A 111 12.78 7.07 -13.37
N LYS A 112 14.09 7.15 -13.09
CA LYS A 112 14.85 8.43 -13.05
C LYS A 112 14.60 9.37 -14.23
N LYS A 113 14.49 8.83 -15.43
CA LYS A 113 14.26 9.60 -16.67
C LYS A 113 12.90 10.30 -16.73
N ASP A 114 11.94 9.85 -15.91
CA ASP A 114 10.56 10.32 -15.88
C ASP A 114 10.30 11.23 -14.65
N CYS A 115 11.34 11.51 -13.85
CA CYS A 115 11.29 12.38 -12.68
C CYS A 115 11.67 13.83 -13.02
N ALA A 116 11.24 14.78 -12.18
CA ALA A 116 11.77 16.14 -12.20
C ALA A 116 13.27 16.14 -11.83
N GLU A 117 14.06 17.02 -12.45
CA GLU A 117 15.52 17.07 -12.25
C GLU A 117 15.92 17.36 -10.80
N ASP A 118 15.08 18.08 -10.05
CA ASP A 118 15.29 18.48 -8.66
C ASP A 118 14.63 17.53 -7.64
N ASP A 119 14.03 16.41 -8.08
CA ASP A 119 13.40 15.46 -7.16
C ASP A 119 14.46 14.69 -6.35
N ALA A 120 14.62 15.07 -5.08
CA ALA A 120 15.63 14.49 -4.18
C ALA A 120 15.48 12.98 -4.01
N VAL A 121 14.24 12.47 -3.91
CA VAL A 121 13.98 11.03 -3.75
C VAL A 121 14.43 10.29 -5.00
N CYS A 122 14.05 10.78 -6.17
CA CYS A 122 14.39 10.13 -7.42
C CYS A 122 15.89 10.20 -7.73
N ASN A 123 16.54 11.31 -7.37
CA ASN A 123 17.99 11.45 -7.49
C ASN A 123 18.76 10.48 -6.59
N LYS A 124 18.24 10.21 -5.39
CA LYS A 124 18.83 9.27 -4.42
C LYS A 124 18.57 7.81 -4.78
N LEU A 125 17.32 7.46 -5.06
CA LEU A 125 16.88 6.06 -5.22
C LEU A 125 16.91 5.58 -6.67
N GLY A 126 17.03 6.49 -7.64
CA GLY A 126 16.90 6.19 -9.07
C GLY A 126 15.45 6.04 -9.54
N TYR A 127 14.48 6.23 -8.65
CA TYR A 127 13.06 6.17 -8.94
C TYR A 127 12.25 6.90 -7.87
N LYS A 128 10.96 7.12 -8.17
CA LYS A 128 9.96 7.58 -7.20
C LYS A 128 8.69 6.76 -7.33
N LEU A 129 8.00 6.52 -6.22
CA LEU A 129 6.66 5.94 -6.21
C LEU A 129 5.63 7.07 -6.20
N ASP A 130 4.56 6.91 -6.98
CA ASP A 130 3.56 7.97 -7.15
C ASP A 130 2.13 7.42 -7.19
N GLY A 131 1.18 8.25 -6.77
CA GLY A 131 -0.23 7.89 -6.61
C GLY A 131 -0.44 6.88 -5.48
N MET A 132 -0.17 7.29 -4.23
CA MET A 132 -0.41 6.45 -3.05
C MET A 132 -1.91 6.16 -2.87
N THR A 133 -2.28 4.90 -2.63
CA THR A 133 -3.69 4.49 -2.41
C THR A 133 -3.96 3.91 -1.04
N ALA A 134 -2.95 3.33 -0.39
CA ALA A 134 -3.01 2.84 0.98
C ALA A 134 -1.67 3.08 1.67
N TYR A 135 -1.70 3.34 2.98
CA TYR A 135 -0.51 3.65 3.78
C TYR A 135 -0.66 3.13 5.19
N ILE A 136 0.46 2.69 5.76
CA ILE A 136 0.59 2.36 7.17
C ILE A 136 1.97 2.74 7.68
N TRP A 137 2.01 3.07 8.97
CA TRP A 137 3.24 3.32 9.71
C TRP A 137 3.13 2.67 11.09
N ALA A 138 4.23 2.12 11.59
CA ALA A 138 4.29 1.60 12.95
C ALA A 138 5.72 1.53 13.49
N TYR A 139 5.82 1.29 14.81
CA TYR A 139 7.08 1.00 15.49
C TYR A 139 7.47 -0.47 15.37
N LEU A 140 8.77 -0.71 15.18
CA LEU A 140 9.36 -2.05 15.19
C LEU A 140 9.90 -2.36 16.59
N VAL A 141 9.00 -2.68 17.52
CA VAL A 141 9.40 -2.95 18.90
C VAL A 141 9.95 -4.37 19.02
N SER A 142 11.25 -4.49 19.30
CA SER A 142 11.82 -5.76 19.78
C SER A 142 11.60 -5.84 21.29
N PRO A 143 11.05 -6.95 21.82
CA PRO A 143 11.02 -7.23 23.25
C PRO A 143 12.42 -7.52 23.82
#